data_AF-A0A8B4U0W3-F1
#
_entry.id   AF-A0A8B4U0W3-F1
#
_cell.length_a   1.000
_cell.length_b   1.000
_cell.length_c   1.000
_cell.angle_alpha   90.00
_cell.angle_beta   90.00
_cell.angle_gamma   90.00
#
_symmetry.space_group_name_H-M   'P 1'
#
loop_
_entity.id
_entity.type
_entity.pdbx_description
1 polymer ?
#
loop_
_entity_poly.entity_id
_entity_poly.type
_entity_poly.pdbx_seq_one_letter_code
_entity_poly.pdbx_strand_id
1 'polypeptide(L)'
;MIPLINYTILTDALHALKEGNIRHCESLGFTFDEMNALNQLSLDELFTVSRAAAPFVSVSVRHDVLHHLLAQARQEYHHQQEINRAIRLGGSISLLNHYFGLTSNEVCLRRRLLGVSVPYGRTPEPDEETDAAIWLQWQKCRVENLESPDALAAMMQVTEKLLPDAEGLSLTTIWKRITLCEKEAANRRASNAG
;
A
#
# COMPACT_ATOMS: atom_id res chain seq x y z
N MET A 1 -3.84 -36.96 10.40
CA MET A 1 -3.72 -35.52 10.71
C MET A 1 -4.75 -34.99 11.70
N ILE A 2 -5.88 -35.67 11.93
CA ILE A 2 -6.97 -35.21 12.82
C ILE A 2 -6.56 -34.94 14.29
N PRO A 3 -5.68 -35.73 14.94
CA PRO A 3 -5.35 -35.50 16.35
C PRO A 3 -4.69 -34.15 16.65
N LEU A 4 -4.03 -33.56 15.65
CA LEU A 4 -3.33 -32.28 15.83
C LEU A 4 -4.32 -31.14 16.04
N ILE A 5 -5.44 -31.13 15.31
CA ILE A 5 -6.44 -30.05 15.40
C ILE A 5 -7.09 -30.04 16.78
N ASN A 6 -7.60 -31.20 17.22
CA ASN A 6 -8.20 -31.35 18.54
C ASN A 6 -7.23 -30.94 19.65
N TYR A 7 -5.99 -31.43 19.60
CA TYR A 7 -4.96 -31.06 20.55
C TYR A 7 -4.71 -29.55 20.57
N THR A 8 -4.47 -28.94 19.40
CA THR A 8 -4.16 -27.49 19.31
C THR A 8 -5.27 -26.61 19.87
N ILE A 9 -6.51 -26.87 19.46
CA ILE A 9 -7.67 -26.06 19.89
C ILE A 9 -7.94 -26.26 21.38
N LEU A 10 -7.85 -27.50 21.87
CA LEU A 10 -8.03 -27.80 23.28
C LEU A 10 -6.97 -27.09 24.14
N THR A 11 -5.70 -27.15 23.73
CA THR A 11 -4.61 -26.47 24.48
C THR A 11 -4.76 -24.95 24.46
N ASP A 12 -5.18 -24.37 23.33
CA ASP A 12 -5.41 -22.93 23.20
C ASP A 12 -6.57 -22.46 24.08
N ALA A 13 -7.68 -23.21 24.08
CA ALA A 13 -8.84 -22.96 24.94
C ALA A 13 -8.47 -23.07 26.43
N LEU A 14 -7.75 -24.11 26.84
CA LEU A 14 -7.31 -24.28 28.23
C LEU A 14 -6.34 -23.18 28.68
N HIS A 15 -5.45 -22.73 27.79
CA HIS A 15 -4.56 -21.59 28.07
C HIS A 15 -5.37 -20.32 28.30
N ALA A 16 -6.30 -20.00 27.40
CA ALA A 16 -7.18 -18.84 27.53
C ALA A 16 -8.04 -18.91 28.80
N LEU A 17 -8.58 -20.07 29.17
CA LEU A 17 -9.31 -20.26 30.43
C LEU A 17 -8.43 -19.99 31.66
N LYS A 18 -7.18 -20.48 31.65
CA LYS A 18 -6.23 -20.24 32.74
C LYS A 18 -5.86 -18.76 32.88
N GLU A 19 -5.82 -18.01 31.79
CA GLU A 19 -5.59 -16.56 31.77
C GLU A 19 -6.85 -15.74 32.08
N GLY A 20 -8.02 -16.38 32.23
CA GLY A 20 -9.30 -15.71 32.42
C GLY A 20 -9.86 -15.06 31.15
N ASN A 21 -9.33 -15.40 29.97
CA ASN A 21 -9.75 -14.88 28.68
C ASN A 21 -10.94 -15.70 28.11
N ILE A 22 -12.09 -15.58 28.77
CA ILE A 22 -13.32 -16.31 28.39
C ILE A 22 -13.79 -15.91 26.98
N ARG A 23 -13.63 -14.64 26.60
CA ARG A 23 -14.02 -14.11 25.28
C ARG A 23 -13.32 -14.80 24.12
N HIS A 24 -12.07 -15.22 24.31
CA HIS A 24 -11.33 -15.96 23.28
C HIS A 24 -11.94 -17.34 23.05
N CYS A 25 -12.31 -18.05 24.11
CA CYS A 25 -12.97 -19.36 24.01
C CYS A 25 -14.36 -19.23 23.34
N GLU A 26 -15.12 -18.19 23.66
CA GLU A 26 -16.39 -17.89 22.97
C GLU A 26 -16.18 -17.63 21.47
N SER A 27 -15.08 -16.94 21.11
CA SER A 27 -14.74 -16.67 19.70
C SER A 27 -14.38 -17.93 18.91
N LEU A 28 -13.89 -18.97 19.60
CA LEU A 28 -13.68 -20.31 19.04
C LEU A 28 -14.98 -21.11 18.91
N GLY A 29 -16.07 -20.64 19.53
CA GLY A 29 -17.38 -21.27 19.49
C GLY A 29 -17.71 -22.13 20.72
N PHE A 30 -16.90 -22.13 21.78
CA PHE A 30 -17.20 -22.86 23.00
C PHE A 30 -18.33 -22.18 23.79
N THR A 31 -19.26 -22.99 24.26
CA THR A 31 -20.28 -22.57 25.21
C THR A 31 -19.72 -22.50 26.63
N PHE A 32 -20.41 -21.80 27.52
CA PHE A 32 -20.02 -21.70 28.93
C PHE A 32 -19.98 -23.07 29.63
N ASP A 33 -20.94 -23.94 29.32
CA ASP A 33 -21.00 -25.28 29.91
C ASP A 33 -19.84 -26.15 29.45
N GLU A 34 -19.47 -26.08 28.17
CA GLU A 34 -18.29 -26.77 27.63
C GLU A 34 -17.01 -26.25 28.26
N MET A 35 -16.85 -24.93 28.41
CA MET A 35 -15.70 -24.32 29.09
C MET A 35 -15.56 -24.80 30.54
N ASN A 36 -16.67 -24.88 31.27
CA ASN A 36 -16.68 -25.37 32.65
C ASN A 36 -16.33 -26.86 32.71
N ALA A 37 -16.87 -27.66 31.79
CA ALA A 37 -16.53 -29.09 31.68
C ALA A 37 -15.04 -29.28 31.39
N LEU A 38 -14.48 -28.51 30.44
CA LEU A 38 -13.06 -28.54 30.11
C LEU A 38 -12.14 -28.23 31.30
N ASN A 39 -12.53 -27.27 32.15
CA ASN A 39 -11.76 -26.87 33.32
C ASN A 39 -11.79 -27.92 34.46
N GLN A 40 -12.73 -28.87 34.41
CA GLN A 40 -12.89 -29.94 35.39
C GLN A 40 -12.29 -31.28 34.94
N LEU A 41 -11.82 -31.38 33.69
CA LEU A 41 -11.25 -32.62 33.16
C LEU A 41 -9.95 -33.01 33.87
N SER A 42 -9.81 -34.29 34.15
CA SER A 42 -8.54 -34.88 34.56
C SER A 42 -7.55 -34.93 33.39
N LEU A 43 -6.26 -35.13 33.70
CA LEU A 43 -5.22 -35.25 32.68
C LEU A 43 -5.49 -36.41 31.70
N ASP A 44 -5.99 -37.54 32.19
CA ASP A 44 -6.28 -38.72 31.36
C ASP A 44 -7.45 -38.45 30.40
N GLU A 45 -8.48 -37.74 30.87
CA GLU A 45 -9.60 -37.33 30.02
C GLU A 45 -9.18 -36.30 28.98
N LEU A 46 -8.31 -35.35 29.34
CA LEU A 46 -7.72 -34.40 28.40
C LEU A 46 -6.92 -35.10 27.30
N PHE A 47 -6.11 -36.12 27.64
CA PHE A 47 -5.41 -36.93 26.65
C PHE A 47 -6.36 -37.71 25.75
N THR A 48 -7.47 -38.18 26.30
CA THR A 48 -8.50 -38.91 25.54
C THR A 48 -9.19 -38.00 24.52
N VAL A 49 -9.63 -36.81 24.95
CA VAL A 49 -10.31 -35.83 24.09
C VAL A 49 -9.37 -35.27 23.02
N SER A 50 -8.14 -34.90 23.40
CA SER A 50 -7.16 -34.36 22.44
C SER A 50 -6.76 -35.34 21.34
N ARG A 51 -6.75 -36.65 21.64
CA ARG A 51 -6.39 -37.71 20.68
C ARG A 51 -7.59 -38.37 20.00
N ALA A 52 -8.80 -37.87 20.23
CA ALA A 52 -10.01 -38.40 19.61
C ALA A 52 -9.89 -38.38 18.06
N ALA A 53 -10.40 -39.43 17.43
CA ALA A 53 -10.32 -39.61 15.98
C ALA A 53 -11.27 -38.69 15.20
N ALA A 54 -12.34 -38.19 15.84
CA ALA A 54 -13.27 -37.24 15.26
C ALA A 54 -12.87 -35.82 15.68
N PRO A 55 -12.76 -34.86 14.74
CA PRO A 55 -12.52 -33.48 15.11
C PRO A 55 -13.78 -32.87 15.74
N PHE A 56 -13.64 -32.19 16.88
CA PHE A 56 -14.76 -31.46 17.49
C PHE A 56 -14.90 -30.03 16.93
N VAL A 57 -13.96 -29.58 16.09
CA VAL A 57 -14.03 -28.31 15.36
C VAL A 57 -13.96 -28.53 13.85
N SER A 58 -14.78 -27.79 13.12
CA SER A 58 -14.73 -27.70 11.67
C SER A 58 -14.06 -26.39 11.23
N VAL A 59 -12.89 -26.49 10.58
CA VAL A 59 -12.19 -25.34 10.00
C VAL A 59 -12.63 -25.20 8.54
N SER A 60 -13.24 -24.08 8.19
CA SER A 60 -13.63 -23.75 6.81
C SER A 60 -13.01 -22.44 6.37
N VAL A 61 -12.66 -22.35 5.08
CA VAL A 61 -12.15 -21.12 4.49
C VAL A 61 -13.32 -20.30 3.97
N ARG A 62 -13.48 -19.07 4.49
CA ARG A 62 -14.39 -18.08 3.90
C ARG A 62 -13.74 -17.50 2.64
N HIS A 63 -13.99 -18.15 1.50
CA HIS A 63 -13.33 -17.85 0.23
C HIS A 63 -13.62 -16.43 -0.27
N ASP A 64 -14.85 -15.96 -0.10
CA ASP A 64 -15.28 -14.59 -0.40
C ASP A 64 -14.45 -13.54 0.36
N VAL A 65 -14.31 -13.71 1.67
CA VAL A 65 -13.51 -12.83 2.54
C VAL A 65 -12.04 -12.92 2.15
N LEU A 66 -11.51 -14.13 1.92
CA LEU A 66 -10.12 -14.31 1.53
C LEU A 66 -9.81 -13.60 0.21
N HIS A 67 -10.66 -13.76 -0.80
CA HIS A 67 -10.49 -13.09 -2.09
C HIS A 67 -10.51 -11.57 -1.96
N HIS A 68 -11.41 -11.04 -1.13
CA HIS A 68 -11.48 -9.62 -0.86
C HIS A 68 -10.19 -9.10 -0.18
N LEU A 69 -9.72 -9.78 0.87
CA LEU A 69 -8.48 -9.42 1.56
C LEU A 69 -7.26 -9.48 0.64
N LEU A 70 -7.19 -10.48 -0.25
CA LEU A 70 -6.12 -10.59 -1.24
C LEU A 70 -6.15 -9.46 -2.26
N ALA A 71 -7.34 -9.05 -2.71
CA ALA A 71 -7.48 -7.92 -3.62
C ALA A 71 -7.04 -6.61 -2.95
N GLN A 72 -7.48 -6.37 -1.70
CA GLN A 72 -7.09 -5.20 -0.92
C GLN A 72 -5.57 -5.16 -0.68
N ALA A 73 -4.96 -6.29 -0.31
CA ALA A 73 -3.52 -6.37 -0.09
C ALA A 73 -2.72 -6.03 -1.36
N ARG A 74 -3.18 -6.49 -2.53
CA ARG A 74 -2.56 -6.16 -3.82
C ARG A 74 -2.69 -4.67 -4.14
N GLN A 75 -3.88 -4.10 -3.96
CA GLN A 75 -4.11 -2.68 -4.19
C GLN A 75 -3.22 -1.80 -3.31
N GLU A 76 -3.15 -2.13 -2.01
CA GLU A 76 -2.28 -1.42 -1.07
C GLU A 76 -0.81 -1.54 -1.48
N TYR A 77 -0.37 -2.74 -1.86
CA TYR A 77 1.00 -2.95 -2.33
C TYR A 77 1.33 -2.09 -3.56
N HIS A 78 0.44 -2.05 -4.56
CA HIS A 78 0.63 -1.21 -5.74
C HIS A 78 0.67 0.28 -5.39
N HIS A 79 -0.22 0.74 -4.52
CA HIS A 79 -0.22 2.12 -4.05
C HIS A 79 1.11 2.50 -3.37
N GLN A 80 1.63 1.62 -2.51
CA GLN A 80 2.93 1.83 -1.87
C GLN A 80 4.09 1.83 -2.88
N GLN A 81 4.03 0.99 -3.92
CA GLN A 81 5.02 1.00 -5.00
C GLN A 81 5.02 2.32 -5.78
N GLU A 82 3.84 2.87 -6.10
CA GLU A 82 3.72 4.16 -6.80
C GLU A 82 4.29 5.32 -5.99
N ILE A 83 3.99 5.37 -4.69
CA ILE A 83 4.59 6.37 -3.79
C ILE A 83 6.12 6.24 -3.81
N ASN A 84 6.64 5.03 -3.65
CA ASN A 84 8.08 4.80 -3.62
C ASN A 84 8.75 5.15 -4.95
N ARG A 85 8.08 4.87 -6.07
CA ARG A 85 8.52 5.27 -7.42
C ARG A 85 8.58 6.79 -7.54
N ALA A 86 7.52 7.51 -7.16
CA ALA A 86 7.48 8.97 -7.19
C ALA A 86 8.56 9.60 -6.31
N ILE A 87 8.84 9.02 -5.14
CA ILE A 87 9.92 9.48 -4.26
C ILE A 87 11.30 9.28 -4.90
N ARG A 88 11.57 8.09 -5.48
CA ARG A 88 12.83 7.79 -6.16
C ARG A 88 13.09 8.69 -7.35
N LEU A 89 12.04 9.06 -8.07
CA LEU A 89 12.12 10.00 -9.20
C LEU A 89 12.26 11.46 -8.76
N GLY A 90 12.40 11.76 -7.47
CA GLY A 90 12.61 13.14 -6.99
C GLY A 90 11.33 13.96 -6.87
N GLY A 91 10.19 13.31 -6.58
CA GLY A 91 8.95 14.00 -6.21
C GLY A 91 9.12 14.85 -4.95
N SER A 92 8.73 16.13 -5.02
CA SER A 92 8.80 17.08 -3.91
C SER A 92 7.71 16.81 -2.88
N ILE A 93 7.84 17.38 -1.67
CA ILE A 93 6.80 17.26 -0.64
C ILE A 93 5.46 17.80 -1.16
N SER A 94 5.46 18.90 -1.91
CA SER A 94 4.25 19.47 -2.50
C SER A 94 3.60 18.54 -3.52
N LEU A 95 4.40 17.93 -4.40
CA LEU A 95 3.89 16.97 -5.39
C LEU A 95 3.32 15.71 -4.72
N LEU A 96 4.05 15.17 -3.74
CA LEU A 96 3.65 13.96 -3.04
C LEU A 96 2.43 14.20 -2.14
N ASN A 97 2.30 15.39 -1.57
CA ASN A 97 1.09 15.79 -0.85
C ASN A 97 -0.11 15.91 -1.81
N HIS A 98 0.09 16.51 -2.97
CA HIS A 98 -0.96 16.72 -3.96
C HIS A 98 -1.55 15.39 -4.48
N TYR A 99 -0.70 14.42 -4.87
CA TYR A 99 -1.18 13.16 -5.44
C TYR A 99 -1.48 12.06 -4.41
N PHE A 100 -0.79 12.06 -3.26
CA PHE A 100 -0.87 10.96 -2.28
C PHE A 100 -1.30 11.41 -0.88
N GLY A 101 -1.52 12.71 -0.65
CA GLY A 101 -1.88 13.24 0.67
C GLY A 101 -0.75 13.18 1.70
N LEU A 102 0.48 12.83 1.30
CA LEU A 102 1.59 12.63 2.23
C LEU A 102 2.02 13.92 2.90
N THR A 103 2.28 13.84 4.21
CA THR A 103 2.85 14.92 5.00
C THR A 103 4.37 15.03 4.79
N SER A 104 4.93 16.20 5.14
CA SER A 104 6.39 16.42 5.10
C SER A 104 7.17 15.35 5.88
N ASN A 105 6.68 14.98 7.07
CA ASN A 105 7.34 13.98 7.93
C ASN A 105 7.34 12.59 7.28
N GLU A 106 6.23 12.16 6.70
CA GLU A 106 6.13 10.86 6.01
C GLU A 106 7.05 10.81 4.79
N VAL A 107 7.11 11.89 4.00
CA VAL A 107 8.01 12.00 2.85
C VAL A 107 9.48 11.91 3.29
N CYS A 108 9.86 12.66 4.33
CA CYS A 108 11.23 12.65 4.86
C CYS A 108 11.64 11.27 5.39
N LEU A 109 10.77 10.62 6.16
CA LEU A 109 11.01 9.27 6.68
C LEU A 109 11.17 8.26 5.54
N ARG A 110 10.24 8.26 4.56
CA ARG A 110 10.30 7.34 3.42
C ARG A 110 11.56 7.55 2.56
N ARG A 111 11.97 8.79 2.30
CA ARG A 111 13.22 9.07 1.59
C ARG A 111 14.43 8.46 2.29
N ARG A 112 14.51 8.61 3.61
CA ARG A 112 15.57 8.00 4.42
C ARG A 112 15.56 6.48 4.32
N LEU A 113 14.39 5.85 4.39
CA LEU A 113 14.25 4.40 4.25
C LEU A 113 14.61 3.89 2.85
N LEU A 114 14.31 4.67 1.81
CA LEU A 114 14.61 4.35 0.42
C LEU A 114 16.05 4.70 -0.01
N GLY A 115 16.84 5.31 0.88
CA GLY A 115 18.20 5.77 0.55
C GLY A 115 18.24 6.93 -0.46
N VAL A 116 17.14 7.68 -0.62
CA VAL A 116 17.05 8.79 -1.56
C VAL A 116 17.57 10.06 -0.90
N SER A 117 18.69 10.59 -1.39
CA SER A 117 19.21 11.90 -1.01
C SER A 117 18.58 12.99 -1.88
N VAL A 118 18.24 14.12 -1.27
CA VAL A 118 17.76 15.29 -2.01
C VAL A 118 18.93 16.28 -2.08
N PRO A 119 19.35 16.72 -3.28
CA PRO A 119 20.40 17.72 -3.42
C PRO A 119 20.06 19.00 -2.66
N TYR A 120 21.03 19.56 -1.96
CA TYR A 120 20.86 20.82 -1.24
C TYR A 120 20.89 21.98 -2.25
N GLY A 121 19.82 22.77 -2.34
CA GLY A 121 19.76 23.93 -3.24
C GLY A 121 18.48 23.99 -4.08
N ARG A 122 18.40 24.98 -4.97
CA ARG A 122 17.32 25.06 -5.96
C ARG A 122 17.52 23.94 -6.99
N THR A 123 16.45 23.24 -7.32
CA THR A 123 16.46 22.32 -8.46
C THR A 123 16.82 23.14 -9.71
N PRO A 124 17.87 22.77 -10.46
CA PRO A 124 18.25 23.51 -11.66
C PRO A 124 17.08 23.54 -12.62
N GLU A 125 16.89 24.69 -13.26
CA GLU A 125 15.93 24.78 -14.35
C GLU A 125 16.48 23.98 -15.55
N PRO A 126 15.64 23.15 -16.19
CA PRO A 126 16.02 22.45 -17.41
C PRO A 126 16.39 23.46 -18.50
N ASP A 127 17.31 23.06 -19.37
CA ASP A 127 17.62 23.80 -20.57
C ASP A 127 16.48 23.71 -21.60
N GLU A 128 16.56 24.51 -22.65
CA GLU A 128 15.52 24.59 -23.68
C GLU A 128 15.34 23.25 -24.43
N GLU A 129 16.44 22.51 -24.63
CA GLU A 129 16.41 21.19 -25.26
C GLU A 129 15.66 20.17 -24.40
N THR A 130 15.93 20.14 -23.09
CA THR A 130 15.23 19.27 -22.13
C THR A 130 13.77 19.67 -22.00
N ASP A 131 13.45 20.97 -21.95
CA ASP A 131 12.05 21.44 -21.90
C ASP A 131 11.26 21.01 -23.14
N ALA A 132 11.86 21.11 -24.34
CA ALA A 132 11.26 20.62 -25.58
C ALA A 132 11.06 19.10 -25.56
N ALA A 133 12.05 18.35 -25.04
CA ALA A 133 11.98 16.90 -24.92
C ALA A 133 10.88 16.44 -23.93
N ILE A 134 10.74 17.13 -22.79
CA ILE A 134 9.67 16.91 -21.81
C ILE A 134 8.31 17.06 -22.48
N TRP A 135 8.11 18.18 -23.20
CA TRP A 135 6.84 18.44 -23.86
C TRP A 135 6.53 17.40 -24.95
N LEU A 136 7.51 17.02 -25.76
CA LEU A 136 7.32 16.03 -26.82
C LEU A 136 6.97 14.65 -26.26
N GLN A 137 7.59 14.23 -25.14
CA GLN A 137 7.24 12.98 -24.48
C GLN A 137 5.87 13.05 -23.83
N TRP A 138 5.54 14.16 -23.17
CA TRP A 138 4.21 14.38 -22.58
C TRP A 138 3.10 14.27 -23.61
N GLN A 139 3.25 14.86 -24.81
CA GLN A 139 2.24 14.79 -25.87
C GLN A 139 1.90 13.35 -26.29
N LYS A 140 2.83 12.40 -26.15
CA LYS A 140 2.60 10.99 -26.51
C LYS A 140 1.76 10.23 -25.48
N CYS A 141 1.74 10.69 -24.23
CA CYS A 141 1.01 10.06 -23.13
C CYS A 141 0.08 11.06 -22.41
N ARG A 142 -0.34 12.10 -23.12
CA ARG A 142 -1.09 13.23 -22.57
C ARG A 142 -2.42 12.75 -21.98
N VAL A 143 -2.67 13.18 -20.75
CA VAL A 143 -3.92 12.93 -20.02
C VAL A 143 -4.68 14.24 -19.89
N GLU A 144 -6.02 14.20 -20.01
CA GLU A 144 -6.87 15.40 -19.94
C GLU A 144 -6.89 16.02 -18.54
N ASN A 145 -6.99 15.18 -17.50
CA ASN A 145 -7.04 15.61 -16.12
C ASN A 145 -5.67 15.49 -15.44
N LEU A 146 -4.99 16.62 -15.24
CA LEU A 146 -3.68 16.68 -14.57
C LEU A 146 -3.72 16.28 -13.09
N GLU A 147 -4.90 16.31 -12.47
CA GLU A 147 -5.10 15.93 -11.06
C GLU A 147 -5.28 14.40 -10.90
N SER A 148 -5.39 13.66 -12.01
CA SER A 148 -5.62 12.22 -11.98
C SER A 148 -4.35 11.43 -11.62
N PRO A 149 -4.51 10.23 -11.01
CA PRO A 149 -3.40 9.28 -10.85
C PRO A 149 -2.73 8.92 -12.18
N ASP A 150 -3.51 8.87 -13.27
CA ASP A 150 -3.01 8.58 -14.61
C ASP A 150 -2.04 9.66 -15.11
N ALA A 151 -2.31 10.94 -14.80
CA ALA A 151 -1.39 12.03 -15.12
C ALA A 151 -0.07 11.89 -14.34
N LEU A 152 -0.12 11.51 -13.05
CA LEU A 152 1.10 11.20 -12.29
C LEU A 152 1.86 10.03 -12.90
N ALA A 153 1.17 8.94 -13.25
CA ALA A 153 1.78 7.79 -13.88
C ALA A 153 2.49 8.16 -15.19
N ALA A 154 1.85 8.99 -16.03
CA ALA A 154 2.41 9.52 -17.25
C ALA A 154 3.64 10.42 -17.00
N MET A 155 3.59 11.32 -16.02
CA MET A 155 4.74 12.15 -15.64
C MET A 155 5.92 11.33 -15.11
N MET A 156 5.66 10.29 -14.32
CA MET A 156 6.70 9.35 -13.89
C MET A 156 7.33 8.61 -15.07
N GLN A 157 6.53 8.17 -16.05
CA GLN A 157 7.05 7.55 -17.28
C GLN A 157 7.91 8.52 -18.11
N VAL A 158 7.50 9.78 -18.23
CA VAL A 158 8.30 10.83 -18.91
C VAL A 158 9.63 11.03 -18.18
N THR A 159 9.58 11.06 -16.84
CA THR A 159 10.79 11.21 -16.01
C THR A 159 11.77 10.07 -16.25
N GLU A 160 11.30 8.83 -16.19
CA GLU A 160 12.14 7.64 -16.42
C GLU A 160 12.75 7.59 -17.82
N LYS A 161 12.01 8.04 -18.84
CA LYS A 161 12.51 8.06 -20.22
C LYS A 161 13.61 9.10 -20.45
N LEU A 162 13.53 10.24 -19.77
CA LEU A 162 14.46 11.36 -19.95
C LEU A 162 15.61 11.36 -18.94
N LEU A 163 15.50 10.56 -17.87
CA LEU A 163 16.53 10.42 -16.84
C LEU A 163 17.93 10.03 -17.38
N PRO A 164 18.08 9.16 -18.40
CA PRO A 164 19.39 8.79 -18.93
C PRO A 164 20.11 9.94 -19.65
N ASP A 165 19.34 10.86 -20.25
CA ASP A 165 19.86 11.90 -21.14
C ASP A 165 20.07 13.23 -20.40
N ALA A 166 19.43 13.43 -19.25
CA ALA A 166 19.49 14.65 -18.46
C ALA A 166 19.79 14.36 -16.97
N GLU A 167 21.08 14.43 -16.61
CA GLU A 167 21.50 14.29 -15.22
C GLU A 167 20.81 15.35 -14.32
N GLY A 168 20.16 14.89 -13.25
CA GLY A 168 19.49 15.75 -12.28
C GLY A 168 18.03 16.11 -12.60
N LEU A 169 17.45 15.53 -13.67
CA LEU A 169 16.02 15.69 -13.94
C LEU A 169 15.18 15.01 -12.86
N SER A 170 14.26 15.78 -12.26
CA SER A 170 13.37 15.28 -11.21
C SER A 170 11.91 15.28 -11.66
N LEU A 171 11.11 14.39 -11.09
CA LEU A 171 9.66 14.33 -11.25
C LEU A 171 9.01 15.67 -10.92
N THR A 172 9.55 16.40 -9.95
CA THR A 172 9.07 17.75 -9.60
C THR A 172 9.29 18.75 -10.73
N THR A 173 10.43 18.68 -11.41
CA THR A 173 10.74 19.55 -12.55
C THR A 173 9.75 19.32 -13.68
N ILE A 174 9.53 18.05 -14.03
CA ILE A 174 8.58 17.65 -15.08
C ILE A 174 7.16 18.10 -14.75
N TRP A 175 6.70 17.85 -13.51
CA TRP A 175 5.39 18.30 -13.07
C TRP A 175 5.20 19.81 -13.19
N LYS A 176 6.20 20.61 -12.79
CA LYS A 176 6.16 22.08 -12.94
C LYS A 176 6.12 22.52 -14.39
N ARG A 177 6.92 21.92 -15.28
CA ARG A 177 6.96 22.29 -16.70
C ARG A 177 5.68 21.91 -17.43
N ILE A 178 5.17 20.70 -17.21
CA ILE A 178 3.90 20.25 -17.83
C ILE A 178 2.73 21.11 -17.34
N THR A 179 2.63 21.36 -16.03
CA THR A 179 1.56 22.22 -15.49
C THR A 179 1.63 23.66 -16.01
N LEU A 180 2.82 24.20 -16.23
CA LEU A 180 3.00 25.51 -16.85
C LEU A 180 2.55 25.50 -18.32
N CYS A 181 3.05 24.56 -19.13
CA CYS A 181 2.73 24.47 -20.55
C CYS A 181 1.22 24.23 -20.80
N GLU A 182 0.56 23.39 -20.00
CA GLU A 182 -0.89 23.16 -20.13
C GLU A 182 -1.71 24.39 -19.72
N LYS A 183 -1.28 25.15 -18.70
CA LYS A 183 -1.92 26.42 -18.34
C LYS A 183 -1.78 27.46 -19.44
N GLU A 184 -0.60 27.59 -20.03
CA GLU A 184 -0.37 28.50 -21.16
C GLU A 184 -1.17 28.10 -22.40
N ALA A 185 -1.23 26.80 -22.71
CA ALA A 185 -2.03 26.28 -23.82
C ALA A 185 -3.53 26.53 -23.61
N ALA A 186 -4.04 26.36 -22.38
CA ALA A 186 -5.42 26.68 -22.04
C ALA A 186 -5.72 28.18 -22.20
N ASN A 187 -4.83 29.05 -21.71
CA ASN A 187 -4.97 30.50 -21.85
C ASN A 187 -4.98 30.93 -23.33
N ARG A 188 -4.11 30.37 -24.18
CA ARG A 188 -4.09 30.68 -25.63
C ARG A 188 -5.38 30.23 -26.33
N ARG A 189 -5.95 29.08 -25.95
CA ARG A 189 -7.24 28.61 -26.50
C ARG A 189 -8.39 29.53 -26.09
N ALA A 190 -8.40 30.00 -24.84
CA ALA A 190 -9.41 30.93 -24.34
C ALA A 190 -9.35 32.30 -25.05
N SER A 191 -8.15 32.83 -25.29
CA SER A 191 -7.97 34.11 -26.00
C SER A 191 -8.32 34.05 -27.49
N ASN A 192 -8.24 32.88 -28.13
CA ASN A 192 -8.56 32.70 -29.56
C ASN A 192 -10.03 32.38 -29.83
N ALA A 193 -10.86 32.22 -28.79
CA ALA A 193 -12.28 31.89 -28.88
C ALA A 193 -13.21 33.08 -28.58
N GLY A 194 -12.65 34.27 -28.34
CA GLY A 194 -13.37 35.55 -28.21
C GLY A 194 -13.06 36.48 -29.36
#